data_AF-A0A1C0V7T0-F1
#
_entry.id   AF-A0A1C0V7T0-F1
#
_cell.length_a   1.000
_cell.length_b   1.000
_cell.length_c   1.000
_cell.angle_alpha   90.00
_cell.angle_beta   90.00
_cell.angle_gamma   90.00
#
_symmetry.space_group_name_H-M   'P 1'
#
loop_
_entity.id
_entity.type
_entity.pdbx_description
1 polymer ?
#
loop_
_entity_poly.entity_id
_entity_poly.type
_entity_poly.pdbx_seq_one_letter_code
_entity_poly.pdbx_strand_id
1 'polypeptide(L)'
;MKRFCEGWHRAQNQRYLLRSQLGFSQASTPHQPAVCRGCENYHGIAYGYSRDRRARLICGIHPFGWSGTDPCPDWRGAIEPEFSTATSDDINR
;
A
#
# COMPACT_ATOMS: atom_id res chain seq x y z
N MET A 1 7.80 42.91 -1.24
CA MET A 1 7.26 41.56 -0.97
C MET A 1 6.98 40.67 -2.19
N LYS A 2 7.17 41.10 -3.46
CA LYS A 2 6.86 40.26 -4.64
C LYS A 2 7.99 39.30 -5.08
N ARG A 3 9.25 39.70 -4.86
CA ARG A 3 10.45 38.97 -5.31
C ARG A 3 10.67 37.61 -4.63
N PHE A 4 10.18 37.44 -3.39
CA PHE A 4 10.33 36.18 -2.64
C PHE A 4 9.40 35.08 -3.19
N CYS A 5 8.16 35.42 -3.55
CA CYS A 5 7.24 34.48 -4.21
C CYS A 5 7.73 34.07 -5.61
N GLU A 6 8.31 34.99 -6.36
CA GLU A 6 8.83 34.72 -7.72
C GLU A 6 10.06 33.79 -7.72
N GLY A 7 10.93 33.92 -6.72
CA GLY A 7 12.06 33.00 -6.52
C GLY A 7 11.61 31.60 -6.11
N TRP A 8 10.63 31.52 -5.20
CA TRP A 8 10.03 30.26 -4.77
C TRP A 8 9.30 29.55 -5.92
N HIS A 9 8.51 30.27 -6.71
CA HIS A 9 7.81 29.71 -7.87
C HIS A 9 8.78 29.19 -8.95
N ARG A 10 9.89 29.91 -9.22
CA ARG A 10 10.91 29.42 -10.16
C ARG A 10 11.56 28.12 -9.70
N ALA A 11 11.91 28.04 -8.41
CA ALA A 11 12.49 26.83 -7.85
C ALA A 11 11.51 25.62 -7.89
N GLN A 12 10.22 25.86 -7.66
CA GLN A 12 9.18 24.82 -7.76
C GLN A 12 9.00 24.34 -9.20
N ASN A 13 8.91 25.28 -10.16
CA ASN A 13 8.74 24.94 -11.57
C ASN A 13 9.95 24.16 -12.12
N GLN A 14 11.17 24.59 -11.77
CA GLN A 14 12.39 23.91 -12.19
C GLN A 14 12.48 22.47 -11.65
N ARG A 15 12.06 22.25 -10.40
CA ARG A 15 11.96 20.90 -9.80
C ARG A 15 10.91 20.02 -10.48
N TYR A 16 9.78 20.62 -10.87
CA TYR A 16 8.70 19.92 -11.57
C TYR A 16 9.16 19.46 -12.96
N LEU A 17 9.79 20.37 -13.73
CA LEU A 17 10.34 20.07 -15.05
C LEU A 17 11.45 19.00 -15.01
N LEU A 18 12.34 19.06 -14.01
CA LEU A 18 13.39 18.05 -13.85
C LEU A 18 12.81 16.66 -13.53
N ARG A 19 11.73 16.60 -12.74
CA ARG A 19 11.04 15.34 -12.42
C ARG A 19 10.35 14.72 -13.64
N SER A 20 9.73 15.54 -14.49
CA SER A 20 9.01 15.04 -15.68
C SER A 20 9.98 14.55 -16.77
N GLN A 21 11.09 15.25 -16.99
CA GLN A 21 12.10 14.87 -17.99
C GLN A 21 12.80 13.54 -17.65
N LEU A 22 12.98 13.24 -16.36
CA LEU A 22 13.60 12.00 -15.90
C LEU A 22 12.63 10.81 -15.85
N GLY A 23 11.37 10.98 -16.29
CA GLY A 23 10.40 9.89 -16.31
C GLY A 23 10.04 9.38 -14.91
N PHE A 24 10.16 10.21 -13.87
CA PHE A 24 9.57 9.91 -12.56
C PHE A 24 8.04 10.08 -12.64
N SER A 25 7.36 9.19 -13.37
CA SER A 25 5.93 8.96 -13.18
C SER A 25 5.71 8.72 -11.71
N GLN A 26 4.74 9.42 -11.09
CA GLN A 26 4.39 9.29 -9.68
C GLN A 26 4.52 7.83 -9.28
N ALA A 27 5.59 7.50 -8.56
CA ALA A 27 5.78 6.16 -8.08
C ALA A 27 4.55 5.90 -7.22
N SER A 28 3.65 5.03 -7.69
CA SER A 28 2.75 4.30 -6.81
C SER A 28 3.58 3.97 -5.60
N THR A 29 3.24 4.58 -4.45
CA THR A 29 4.07 4.65 -3.25
C THR A 29 4.94 3.40 -3.18
N PRO A 30 6.29 3.50 -3.28
CA PRO A 30 7.20 2.35 -3.51
C PRO A 30 7.30 1.39 -2.31
N HIS A 31 6.20 1.24 -1.59
CA HIS A 31 6.15 1.01 -0.17
C HIS A 31 4.94 0.18 0.25
N GLN A 32 3.98 -0.03 -0.66
CA GLN A 32 2.91 -1.00 -0.51
C GLN A 32 3.22 -2.22 -1.41
N PRO A 33 3.56 -3.38 -0.82
CA PRO A 33 3.70 -4.62 -1.58
C PRO A 33 2.42 -4.94 -2.35
N ALA A 34 2.54 -5.63 -3.49
CA ALA A 34 1.40 -6.02 -4.30
C ALA A 34 0.36 -6.84 -3.50
N VAL A 35 0.85 -7.71 -2.60
CA VAL A 35 0.06 -8.53 -1.66
C VAL A 35 -0.62 -7.74 -0.54
N CYS A 36 -0.36 -6.42 -0.42
CA CYS A 36 -1.04 -5.53 0.53
C CYS A 36 -1.89 -4.41 -0.12
N ARG A 37 -1.96 -4.30 -1.46
CA ARG A 37 -2.79 -3.34 -2.21
C ARG A 37 -4.32 -3.52 -2.07
N GLY A 38 -4.89 -3.20 -0.91
CA GLY A 38 -6.32 -3.38 -0.64
C GLY A 38 -6.60 -4.17 0.65
N CYS A 39 -5.54 -4.52 1.38
CA CYS A 39 -5.66 -5.00 2.75
C CYS A 39 -6.08 -3.85 3.66
N GLU A 40 -7.12 -4.04 4.45
CA GLU A 40 -7.57 -3.05 5.42
C GLU A 40 -6.62 -2.85 6.58
N ASN A 41 -5.83 -3.87 6.87
CA ASN A 41 -4.81 -3.83 7.91
C ASN A 41 -3.48 -3.28 7.39
N TYR A 42 -3.44 -2.69 6.19
CA TYR A 42 -2.22 -2.06 5.67
C TYR A 42 -1.83 -0.86 6.55
N HIS A 43 -0.61 -0.91 7.09
CA HIS A 43 -0.08 0.08 8.03
C HIS A 43 0.93 1.00 7.35
N GLY A 44 1.96 0.44 6.71
CA GLY A 44 2.89 1.17 5.87
C GLY A 44 3.78 2.23 6.56
N ILE A 45 3.92 2.20 7.89
CA ILE A 45 4.70 3.18 8.68
C ILE A 45 6.10 2.63 9.00
N ALA A 46 7.12 3.49 8.88
CA ALA A 46 8.47 3.19 9.31
C ALA A 46 8.74 3.77 10.71
N TYR A 47 9.22 2.91 11.61
CA TYR A 47 9.59 3.25 12.99
C TYR A 47 11.11 3.30 13.13
N GLY A 48 11.59 4.19 14.00
CA GLY A 48 13.01 4.35 14.30
C GLY A 48 13.55 5.74 13.95
N TYR A 49 14.50 6.19 14.76
CA TYR A 49 15.02 7.57 14.70
C TYR A 49 16.15 7.77 13.68
N SER A 50 16.89 6.70 13.36
CA SER A 50 18.06 6.75 12.47
C SER A 50 17.78 6.03 11.14
N ARG A 51 18.49 6.41 10.06
CA ARG A 51 18.25 5.86 8.71
C ARG A 51 18.57 4.36 8.62
N ASP A 52 19.58 3.93 9.36
CA ASP A 52 20.12 2.56 9.44
C ASP A 52 19.26 1.62 10.29
N ARG A 53 18.50 2.15 11.26
CA ARG A 53 17.66 1.36 12.18
C ARG A 53 16.16 1.54 11.97
N ARG A 54 15.76 2.04 10.81
CA ARG A 54 14.34 2.19 10.48
C ARG A 54 13.74 0.85 10.11
N ALA A 55 12.84 0.33 10.95
CA ALA A 55 12.05 -0.85 10.67
C ALA A 55 10.69 -0.43 10.11
N ARG A 56 10.33 -0.93 8.93
CA ARG A 56 9.03 -0.66 8.31
C ARG A 56 8.04 -1.74 8.69
N LEU A 57 6.92 -1.32 9.25
CA LEU A 57 5.79 -2.20 9.50
C LEU A 57 4.78 -2.08 8.36
N ILE A 58 4.56 -3.17 7.64
CA ILE A 58 3.78 -3.22 6.40
C ILE A 58 2.29 -3.40 6.68
N CYS A 59 1.92 -4.40 7.49
CA CYS A 59 0.54 -4.74 7.85
C CYS A 59 0.42 -4.90 9.37
N GLY A 60 -0.74 -4.59 9.94
CA GLY A 60 -1.02 -4.79 11.37
C GLY A 60 -1.01 -6.27 11.80
N ILE A 61 -1.34 -7.17 10.88
CA ILE A 61 -1.36 -8.63 11.11
C ILE A 61 -0.03 -9.27 10.69
N HIS A 62 0.57 -8.76 9.61
CA HIS A 62 1.88 -9.19 9.12
C HIS A 62 2.86 -8.00 9.13
N PRO A 63 3.57 -7.76 10.25
CA PRO A 63 4.42 -6.59 10.43
C PRO A 63 5.48 -6.45 9.35
N PHE A 64 6.02 -7.54 8.81
CA PHE A 64 7.04 -7.52 7.76
C PHE A 64 6.49 -7.83 6.36
N GLY A 65 5.16 -7.91 6.20
CA GLY A 65 4.49 -8.32 4.97
C GLY A 65 4.20 -9.82 4.92
N TRP A 66 3.31 -10.21 4.01
CA TRP A 66 2.97 -11.61 3.76
C TRP A 66 4.05 -12.27 2.91
N SER A 67 4.57 -13.41 3.35
CA SER A 67 5.64 -14.16 2.67
C SER A 67 5.14 -15.28 1.76
N GLY A 68 3.84 -15.58 1.77
CA GLY A 68 3.24 -16.58 0.91
C GLY A 68 3.06 -16.09 -0.53
N THR A 69 2.93 -17.05 -1.45
CA THR A 69 2.56 -16.79 -2.87
C THR A 69 1.09 -16.42 -3.03
N ASP A 70 0.25 -16.86 -2.09
CA ASP A 70 -1.18 -16.58 -2.08
C ASP A 70 -1.49 -15.15 -1.59
N PRO A 71 -2.66 -14.58 -1.93
CA PRO A 71 -3.08 -13.31 -1.33
C PRO A 71 -3.14 -13.41 0.19
N CYS A 72 -2.84 -12.30 0.87
CA CYS A 72 -2.96 -12.21 2.33
C CYS A 72 -4.36 -12.65 2.76
N PRO A 73 -4.52 -13.55 3.75
CA PRO A 73 -5.83 -14.08 4.14
C PRO A 73 -6.77 -12.99 4.66
N ASP A 74 -6.24 -11.92 5.27
CA ASP A 74 -7.02 -10.76 5.73
C ASP A 74 -7.27 -9.68 4.65
N TRP A 75 -6.97 -10.00 3.39
CA TRP A 75 -7.31 -9.14 2.27
C TRP A 75 -8.80 -9.29 1.96
N ARG A 76 -9.59 -8.22 2.07
CA ARG A 76 -11.06 -8.23 1.83
C ARG A 76 -11.50 -8.51 0.38
N GLY A 77 -10.61 -9.03 -0.45
CA GLY A 77 -10.87 -9.54 -1.80
C GLY A 77 -10.47 -11.00 -1.98
N ALA A 78 -10.05 -11.71 -0.92
CA ALA A 78 -10.01 -13.16 -0.93
C ALA A 78 -11.46 -13.64 -0.76
N ILE A 79 -11.96 -14.20 -1.85
CA ILE A 79 -13.30 -14.76 -1.99
C ILE A 79 -13.55 -15.70 -0.82
N GLU A 80 -14.57 -15.41 -0.01
CA GLU A 80 -15.19 -16.39 0.86
C GLU A 80 -15.49 -17.62 0.00
N PRO A 81 -15.01 -18.83 0.34
CA PRO A 81 -15.61 -20.03 -0.21
C PRO A 81 -17.01 -20.16 0.40
N GLU A 82 -17.93 -19.30 -0.05
CA GLU A 82 -19.36 -19.55 -0.01
C GLU A 82 -19.58 -20.74 -0.95
N PHE A 83 -19.57 -21.98 -0.43
CA PHE A 83 -20.49 -23.07 -0.79
C PHE A 83 -19.98 -24.46 -0.36
N SER A 84 -20.64 -25.08 0.63
CA SER A 84 -21.22 -26.45 0.63
C SER A 84 -21.68 -26.73 2.06
N THR A 85 -22.95 -26.91 2.39
CA THR A 85 -23.95 -27.74 1.70
C THR A 85 -25.36 -27.16 1.89
N ALA A 86 -26.03 -26.85 0.78
CA ALA A 86 -27.47 -26.97 0.76
C ALA A 86 -27.86 -28.47 0.83
N THR A 87 -29.08 -28.69 1.31
CA THR A 87 -29.89 -29.93 1.39
C THR A 87 -29.71 -30.80 2.64
N SER A 88 -30.46 -30.46 3.69
CA SER A 88 -31.03 -31.43 4.65
C SER A 88 -32.54 -31.17 4.79
N ASP A 89 -33.26 -31.09 3.66
CA ASP A 89 -34.73 -31.08 3.61
C ASP A 89 -35.32 -32.40 3.03
N ASP A 90 -34.57 -33.50 3.09
CA ASP A 90 -35.04 -34.83 2.63
C ASP A 90 -34.80 -35.94 3.70
N ILE A 91 -35.15 -35.68 4.97
CA ILE A 91 -35.12 -36.74 6.02
C ILE A 91 -36.52 -37.12 6.55
N ASN A 92 -37.62 -36.52 6.06
CA ASN A 92 -38.95 -37.00 6.50
C ASN A 92 -40.04 -36.87 5.44
N ARG A 93 -39.92 -37.66 4.38
CA ARG A 93 -41.06 -38.09 3.56
C ARG A 93 -41.10 -39.60 3.45
#